data_AF-A0A3B3ZUS7-F1
#
_entry.id   AF-A0A3B3ZUS7-F1
#
_cell.length_a   1.000
_cell.length_b   1.000
_cell.length_c   1.000
_cell.angle_alpha   90.00
_cell.angle_beta   90.00
_cell.angle_gamma   90.00
#
_symmetry.space_group_name_H-M   'P 1'
#
loop_
_entity.id
_entity.type
_entity.pdbx_description
1 polymer ?
#
loop_
_entity_poly.entity_id
_entity_poly.type
_entity_poly.pdbx_seq_one_letter_code
_entity_poly.pdbx_strand_id
1 'polypeptide(L)'
;SYNLTYTDSSKSSPNGHLDLFLRFLLGLSLPVNPSLLLGLVSHTGSNSQTNQGTVEYFKWRLDFEFMPGESYINLLYCLSELNDHSLLEEVQRYMREGCLSNKDMSFAEWSAVLEEFDLRKYDTSEEAFLGLLPVLRASPKVILSNCSCYGPLALVLNFSCLTHLDLSNNFLGDSEVEQLCSELKSASCRLEVLSLSCCELSARCCGALASVLSSSCLTHLDVSNNDFEDSGVEQLCSGLKNWPHVPH
;
A
#
# COMPACT_ATOMS: atom_id res chain seq x y z
N SER A 1 -7.40 41.26 16.46
CA SER A 1 -5.95 41.01 16.56
C SER A 1 -5.72 39.80 17.45
N TYR A 2 -5.96 38.60 16.91
CA TYR A 2 -5.50 37.35 17.50
C TYR A 2 -4.47 36.78 16.52
N ASN A 3 -3.23 37.24 16.68
CA ASN A 3 -2.09 36.74 15.93
C ASN A 3 -1.69 35.38 16.51
N LEU A 4 -1.51 34.42 15.61
CA LEU A 4 -0.91 33.12 15.84
C LEU A 4 0.37 33.25 16.70
N THR A 5 0.36 32.65 17.87
CA THR A 5 1.56 32.40 18.69
C THR A 5 1.79 30.90 18.90
N TYR A 6 1.47 30.08 17.89
CA TYR A 6 1.67 28.63 17.94
C TYR A 6 2.75 28.10 16.97
N THR A 7 3.38 28.98 16.19
CA THR A 7 4.36 28.61 15.15
C THR A 7 5.82 28.64 15.60
N ASP A 8 6.13 29.06 16.84
CA ASP A 8 7.52 29.13 17.32
C ASP A 8 7.94 27.98 18.26
N SER A 9 6.99 27.17 18.75
CA SER A 9 7.33 26.01 19.59
C SER A 9 7.77 24.78 18.80
N SER A 10 7.59 24.75 17.47
CA SER A 10 8.03 23.63 16.62
C SER A 10 9.51 23.60 16.30
N LYS A 11 10.22 24.71 16.51
CA LYS A 11 11.68 24.79 16.33
C LYS A 11 12.48 24.06 17.41
N SER A 12 11.84 23.48 18.44
CA SER A 12 12.52 22.95 19.63
C SER A 12 12.39 21.43 19.85
N SER A 13 11.85 20.65 18.91
CA SER A 13 11.68 19.19 19.10
C SER A 13 12.57 18.39 18.12
N PRO A 14 13.85 18.15 18.45
CA PRO A 14 14.76 17.36 17.60
C PRO A 14 14.36 15.87 17.44
N ASN A 15 13.37 15.39 18.22
CA ASN A 15 13.04 13.96 18.32
C ASN A 15 11.61 13.62 17.81
N GLY A 16 11.00 14.45 16.96
CA GLY A 16 9.71 14.13 16.31
C GLY A 16 8.46 14.04 17.21
N HIS A 17 8.59 14.15 18.54
CA HIS A 17 7.45 14.07 19.48
C HIS A 17 6.37 15.14 19.24
N LEU A 18 6.78 16.36 18.89
CA LEU A 18 5.83 17.40 18.55
C LEU A 18 5.09 17.09 17.24
N ASP A 19 5.73 16.39 16.30
CA ASP A 19 5.09 15.97 15.04
C ASP A 19 4.09 14.84 15.29
N LEU A 20 4.39 13.92 16.20
CA LEU A 20 3.43 12.91 16.65
C LEU A 20 2.22 13.54 17.35
N PHE A 21 2.46 14.58 18.16
CA PHE A 21 1.41 15.36 18.79
C PHE A 21 0.57 16.14 17.76
N LEU A 22 1.21 16.72 16.74
CA LEU A 22 0.52 17.36 15.62
C LEU A 22 -0.32 16.35 14.84
N ARG A 23 0.20 15.15 14.54
CA ARG A 23 -0.55 14.06 13.91
C ARG A 23 -1.76 13.64 14.73
N PHE A 24 -1.59 13.51 16.05
CA PHE A 24 -2.71 13.24 16.96
C PHE A 24 -3.77 14.34 16.87
N LEU A 25 -3.39 15.62 16.96
CA LEU A 25 -4.31 16.74 16.84
C LEU A 25 -4.98 16.82 15.46
N LEU A 26 -4.28 16.44 14.39
CA LEU A 26 -4.81 16.38 13.03
C LEU A 26 -5.85 15.26 12.90
N GLY A 27 -5.54 14.07 13.40
CA GLY A 27 -6.48 12.95 13.42
C GLY A 27 -7.76 13.30 14.19
N LEU A 28 -7.66 14.10 15.24
CA LEU A 28 -8.81 14.64 15.98
C LEU A 28 -9.62 15.69 15.21
N SER A 29 -9.02 16.42 14.27
CA SER A 29 -9.71 17.45 13.47
C SER A 29 -10.32 16.91 12.17
N LEU A 30 -10.07 15.65 11.81
CA LEU A 30 -10.64 15.02 10.62
C LEU A 30 -12.17 14.85 10.73
N PRO A 31 -12.91 14.97 9.59
CA PRO A 31 -14.38 14.90 9.57
C PRO A 31 -14.98 13.57 10.06
N VAL A 32 -14.15 12.54 10.25
CA VAL A 32 -14.54 11.19 10.69
C VAL A 32 -14.66 11.09 12.22
N ASN A 33 -14.12 12.06 12.97
CA ASN A 33 -14.08 12.06 14.45
C ASN A 33 -15.05 13.00 15.22
N PRO A 34 -16.16 13.55 14.66
CA PRO A 34 -16.98 14.50 15.39
C PRO A 34 -17.77 13.90 16.56
N SER A 35 -18.05 12.59 16.55
CA SER A 35 -18.82 11.93 17.62
C SER A 35 -18.03 11.71 18.92
N LEU A 36 -16.70 11.59 18.85
CA LEU A 36 -15.84 11.34 20.03
C LEU A 36 -15.41 12.63 20.73
N LEU A 37 -15.49 13.78 20.06
CA LEU A 37 -14.95 15.07 20.54
C LEU A 37 -16.01 16.13 20.86
N LEU A 38 -17.29 15.79 20.71
CA LEU A 38 -18.42 16.71 20.94
C LEU A 38 -18.45 17.29 22.37
N GLY A 39 -17.77 16.65 23.34
CA GLY A 39 -17.63 17.15 24.70
C GLY A 39 -16.45 18.10 24.95
N LEU A 40 -15.48 18.21 24.02
CA LEU A 40 -14.23 18.94 24.21
C LEU A 40 -14.10 20.19 23.33
N VAL A 41 -14.75 20.23 22.16
CA VAL A 41 -14.57 21.32 21.19
C VAL A 41 -15.87 22.12 21.05
N SER A 42 -15.99 23.22 21.80
CA SER A 42 -17.05 24.21 21.58
C SER A 42 -16.66 25.12 20.41
N HIS A 43 -17.34 24.93 19.28
CA HIS A 43 -17.40 25.86 18.15
C HIS A 43 -16.06 26.19 17.45
N THR A 44 -15.69 25.37 16.46
CA THR A 44 -14.93 25.86 15.30
C THR A 44 -15.51 25.20 14.05
N GLY A 45 -16.09 26.01 13.17
CA GLY A 45 -16.59 25.54 11.88
C GLY A 45 -15.46 24.91 11.07
N SER A 46 -15.62 23.64 10.70
CA SER A 46 -14.72 22.97 9.76
C SER A 46 -14.93 23.56 8.37
N ASN A 47 -14.28 24.67 8.07
CA ASN A 47 -14.26 25.21 6.71
C ASN A 47 -13.15 24.49 5.92
N SER A 48 -13.43 24.06 4.70
CA SER A 48 -12.44 23.47 3.79
C SER A 48 -11.17 24.33 3.61
N GLN A 49 -11.28 25.65 3.84
CA GLN A 49 -10.17 26.61 3.78
C GLN A 49 -9.08 26.40 4.85
N THR A 50 -9.39 25.84 6.03
CA THR A 50 -8.36 25.59 7.05
C THR A 50 -7.43 24.43 6.66
N ASN A 51 -7.93 23.43 5.93
CA ASN A 51 -7.12 22.27 5.52
C ASN A 51 -6.10 22.65 4.44
N GLN A 52 -6.46 23.54 3.50
CA GLN A 52 -5.56 23.99 2.43
C GLN A 52 -4.30 24.69 2.98
N GLY A 53 -4.47 25.60 3.95
CA GLY A 53 -3.34 26.28 4.58
C GLY A 53 -2.44 25.34 5.40
N THR A 54 -3.02 24.30 6.00
CA THR A 54 -2.28 23.25 6.70
C THR A 54 -1.47 22.39 5.74
N VAL A 55 -2.05 22.02 4.59
CA VAL A 55 -1.34 21.31 3.51
C VAL A 55 -0.16 22.14 2.99
N GLU A 56 -0.38 23.42 2.68
CA GLU A 56 0.69 24.32 2.20
C GLU A 56 1.82 24.47 3.23
N TYR A 57 1.48 24.56 4.52
CA TYR A 57 2.47 24.60 5.60
C TYR A 57 3.31 23.32 5.67
N PHE A 58 2.67 22.14 5.58
CA PHE A 58 3.39 20.87 5.59
C PHE A 58 4.29 20.70 4.36
N LYS A 59 3.81 21.09 3.16
CA LYS A 59 4.62 21.11 1.93
C LYS A 59 5.83 22.04 2.06
N TRP A 60 5.62 23.25 2.56
CA TRP A 60 6.71 24.19 2.83
C TRP A 60 7.73 23.59 3.81
N ARG A 61 7.28 22.92 4.88
CA ARG A 61 8.19 22.25 5.84
C ARG A 61 9.00 21.12 5.22
N LEU A 62 8.39 20.32 4.33
CA LEU A 62 9.07 19.26 3.59
C LEU A 62 10.11 19.82 2.61
N ASP A 63 9.91 21.04 2.11
CA ASP A 63 10.82 21.71 1.16
C ASP A 63 12.00 22.45 1.79
N PHE A 64 11.82 22.98 3.00
CA PHE A 64 12.77 23.93 3.56
C PHE A 64 13.80 23.35 4.55
N GLU A 65 13.57 22.17 5.14
CA GLU A 65 14.42 21.68 6.23
C GLU A 65 14.92 20.24 6.04
N PHE A 66 16.20 20.05 6.37
CA PHE A 66 16.81 18.72 6.55
C PHE A 66 16.25 18.12 7.84
N MET A 67 15.05 17.53 7.76
CA MET A 67 14.39 16.92 8.91
C MET A 67 14.91 15.51 9.16
N PRO A 68 14.97 15.03 10.42
CA PRO A 68 15.16 13.61 10.71
C PRO A 68 14.03 12.78 10.07
N GLY A 69 14.36 11.56 9.60
CA GLY A 69 13.42 10.73 8.83
C GLY A 69 12.06 10.49 9.52
N GLU A 70 12.02 10.39 10.86
CA GLU A 70 10.76 10.23 11.61
C GLU A 70 9.82 11.45 11.50
N SER A 71 10.37 12.66 11.57
CA SER A 71 9.60 13.91 11.39
C SER A 71 9.10 14.05 9.96
N TYR A 72 9.91 13.64 8.98
CA TYR A 72 9.55 13.65 7.56
C TYR A 72 8.38 12.68 7.30
N ILE A 73 8.50 11.43 7.78
CA ILE A 73 7.46 10.40 7.71
C ILE A 73 6.15 10.87 8.35
N ASN A 74 6.21 11.52 9.52
CA ASN A 74 5.00 12.00 10.19
C ASN A 74 4.26 13.08 9.39
N LEU A 75 4.97 13.98 8.73
CA LEU A 75 4.36 15.00 7.87
C LEU A 75 3.76 14.40 6.61
N LEU A 76 4.42 13.40 6.03
CA LEU A 76 3.88 12.62 4.92
C LEU A 76 2.57 11.92 5.28
N TYR A 77 2.49 11.30 6.46
CA TYR A 77 1.23 10.75 6.99
C TYR A 77 0.17 11.82 7.15
N CYS A 78 0.53 13.00 7.68
CA CYS A 78 -0.42 14.10 7.83
C CYS A 78 -0.97 14.57 6.46
N LEU A 79 -0.14 14.63 5.43
CA LEU A 79 -0.57 14.97 4.07
C LEU A 79 -1.48 13.89 3.47
N SER A 80 -1.14 12.60 3.67
CA SER A 80 -1.98 11.47 3.26
C SER A 80 -3.36 11.51 3.94
N GLU A 81 -3.39 11.71 5.26
CA GLU A 81 -4.62 11.84 6.06
C GLU A 81 -5.49 13.04 5.63
N LEU A 82 -4.88 14.09 5.07
CA LEU A 82 -5.56 15.26 4.51
C LEU A 82 -6.05 15.06 3.06
N ASN A 83 -5.90 13.86 2.49
CA ASN A 83 -6.18 13.53 1.08
C ASN A 83 -5.41 14.44 0.10
N ASP A 84 -4.18 14.85 0.45
CA ASP A 84 -3.34 15.60 -0.48
C ASP A 84 -2.69 14.66 -1.51
N HIS A 85 -2.99 14.87 -2.78
CA HIS A 85 -2.50 14.03 -3.88
C HIS A 85 -1.13 14.46 -4.45
N SER A 86 -0.42 15.45 -3.88
CA SER A 86 0.83 15.90 -4.51
C SER A 86 1.94 14.84 -4.48
N LEU A 87 1.91 13.94 -3.51
CA LEU A 87 2.80 12.76 -3.48
C LEU A 87 2.51 11.81 -4.63
N LEU A 88 1.23 11.59 -4.94
CA LEU A 88 0.82 10.80 -6.11
C LEU A 88 1.28 11.49 -7.40
N GLU A 89 1.16 12.82 -7.49
CA GLU A 89 1.68 13.60 -8.62
C GLU A 89 3.20 13.49 -8.74
N GLU A 90 3.93 13.42 -7.64
CA GLU A 90 5.38 13.25 -7.62
C GLU A 90 5.82 11.83 -8.03
N VAL A 91 5.10 10.79 -7.59
CA VAL A 91 5.24 9.42 -8.12
C VAL A 91 4.96 9.41 -9.62
N GLN A 92 3.86 10.02 -10.06
CA GLN A 92 3.52 10.12 -11.49
C GLN A 92 4.57 10.91 -12.29
N ARG A 93 5.20 11.92 -11.69
CA ARG A 93 6.28 12.68 -12.32
C ARG A 93 7.55 11.83 -12.43
N TYR A 94 7.93 11.12 -11.37
CA TYR A 94 9.02 10.13 -11.42
C TYR A 94 8.80 9.11 -12.53
N MET A 95 7.56 8.64 -12.68
CA MET A 95 7.18 7.70 -13.73
C MET A 95 7.34 8.25 -15.15
N ARG A 96 7.09 9.55 -15.36
CA ARG A 96 7.25 10.19 -16.67
C ARG A 96 8.70 10.57 -16.97
N GLU A 97 9.46 10.95 -15.96
CA GLU A 97 10.75 11.64 -16.11
C GLU A 97 11.95 10.79 -15.68
N GLY A 98 11.73 9.66 -14.99
CA GLY A 98 12.78 8.83 -14.40
C GLY A 98 13.53 9.48 -13.23
N CYS A 99 13.09 10.67 -12.79
CA CYS A 99 13.77 11.50 -11.79
C CYS A 99 12.80 11.94 -10.70
N LEU A 100 13.07 11.59 -9.45
CA LEU A 100 12.43 12.25 -8.32
C LEU A 100 12.98 13.68 -8.24
N SER A 101 12.31 14.57 -7.52
CA SER A 101 12.96 15.83 -7.17
C SER A 101 14.19 15.45 -6.35
N ASN A 102 15.20 16.31 -6.21
CA ASN A 102 16.52 16.00 -5.60
C ASN A 102 16.51 15.41 -4.16
N LYS A 103 15.37 14.97 -3.65
CA LYS A 103 15.14 14.22 -2.43
C LYS A 103 14.92 12.75 -2.80
N ASP A 104 15.97 11.95 -2.72
CA ASP A 104 15.85 10.50 -2.76
C ASP A 104 15.07 10.04 -1.52
N MET A 105 13.78 9.76 -1.71
CA MET A 105 12.91 9.20 -0.69
C MET A 105 13.43 7.82 -0.25
N SER A 106 13.59 7.64 1.06
CA SER A 106 13.94 6.36 1.66
C SER A 106 12.76 5.38 1.61
N PHE A 107 13.09 4.10 1.79
CA PHE A 107 12.10 3.02 1.83
C PHE A 107 10.98 3.24 2.86
N ALA A 108 11.33 3.74 4.05
CA ALA A 108 10.38 4.00 5.12
C ALA A 108 9.41 5.14 4.78
N GLU A 109 9.89 6.12 4.01
CA GLU A 109 9.08 7.27 3.58
C GLU A 109 8.08 6.86 2.51
N TRP A 110 8.48 6.04 1.54
CA TRP A 110 7.55 5.44 0.58
C TRP A 110 6.50 4.55 1.25
N SER A 111 6.92 3.73 2.21
CA SER A 111 6.01 2.79 2.88
C SER A 111 4.99 3.52 3.75
N ALA A 112 5.37 4.68 4.28
CA ALA A 112 4.46 5.51 5.07
C ALA A 112 3.34 6.15 4.26
N VAL A 113 3.54 6.41 2.97
CA VAL A 113 2.55 7.13 2.15
C VAL A 113 1.69 6.23 1.28
N LEU A 114 2.16 5.02 0.99
CA LEU A 114 1.52 4.12 0.04
C LEU A 114 0.90 2.95 0.77
N GLU A 115 -0.38 3.10 1.13
CA GLU A 115 -1.19 1.98 1.60
C GLU A 115 -1.49 0.99 0.47
N GLU A 116 -1.65 1.50 -0.76
CA GLU A 116 -1.97 0.72 -1.95
C GLU A 116 -1.24 1.30 -3.17
N PHE A 117 -0.59 0.41 -3.91
CA PHE A 117 -0.06 0.70 -5.23
C PHE A 117 -0.91 -0.02 -6.29
N ASP A 118 -1.57 0.74 -7.16
CA ASP A 118 -2.39 0.20 -8.25
C ASP A 118 -1.77 0.54 -9.59
N LEU A 119 -1.18 -0.47 -10.24
CA LEU A 119 -0.47 -0.30 -11.50
C LEU A 119 -1.41 0.14 -12.62
N ARG A 120 -2.71 -0.18 -12.57
CA ARG A 120 -3.69 0.23 -13.60
C ARG A 120 -3.86 1.74 -13.71
N LYS A 121 -3.49 2.49 -12.65
CA LYS A 121 -3.49 3.95 -12.66
C LYS A 121 -2.39 4.51 -13.57
N TYR A 122 -1.51 3.65 -14.10
CA TYR A 122 -0.36 4.00 -14.88
C TYR A 122 -0.35 3.19 -16.18
N ASP A 123 -0.05 3.85 -17.29
CA ASP A 123 0.25 3.18 -18.57
C ASP A 123 1.75 2.86 -18.58
N THR A 124 2.13 1.61 -18.34
CA THR A 124 3.52 1.25 -18.04
C THR A 124 4.05 0.13 -18.93
N SER A 125 5.28 0.31 -19.43
CA SER A 125 6.08 -0.76 -20.03
C SER A 125 6.78 -1.59 -18.95
N GLU A 126 7.45 -2.68 -19.34
CA GLU A 126 8.27 -3.50 -18.45
C GLU A 126 9.42 -2.69 -17.80
N GLU A 127 10.03 -1.77 -18.55
CA GLU A 127 11.08 -0.88 -18.02
C GLU A 127 10.51 0.08 -16.96
N ALA A 128 9.31 0.60 -17.19
CA ALA A 128 8.62 1.44 -16.21
C ALA A 128 8.26 0.63 -14.94
N PHE A 129 7.84 -0.63 -15.08
CA PHE A 129 7.63 -1.52 -13.95
C PHE A 129 8.92 -1.74 -13.14
N LEU A 130 10.06 -1.93 -13.80
CA LEU A 130 11.36 -2.05 -13.11
C LEU A 130 11.74 -0.76 -12.37
N GLY A 131 11.46 0.40 -12.97
CA GLY A 131 11.60 1.70 -12.30
C GLY A 131 10.72 1.85 -11.05
N LEU A 132 9.58 1.15 -11.01
CA LEU A 132 8.62 1.16 -9.90
C LEU A 132 8.97 0.23 -8.74
N LEU A 133 9.97 -0.65 -8.89
CA LEU A 133 10.31 -1.62 -7.84
C LEU A 133 10.55 -0.99 -6.45
N PRO A 134 11.18 0.19 -6.30
CA PRO A 134 11.32 0.83 -4.99
C PRO A 134 9.97 1.17 -4.34
N VAL A 135 9.01 1.61 -5.16
CA VAL A 135 7.65 2.01 -4.74
C VAL A 135 6.81 0.77 -4.39
N LEU A 136 6.85 -0.24 -5.26
CA LEU A 136 6.20 -1.53 -5.06
C LEU A 136 6.70 -2.23 -3.79
N ARG A 137 8.02 -2.22 -3.56
CA ARG A 137 8.63 -2.85 -2.39
C ARG A 137 8.13 -2.26 -1.07
N ALA A 138 7.80 -0.96 -1.08
CA ALA A 138 7.38 -0.23 0.10
C ALA A 138 5.88 -0.36 0.37
N SER A 139 5.09 -0.82 -0.61
CA SER A 139 3.64 -0.87 -0.54
C SER A 139 3.16 -2.20 0.04
N PRO A 140 2.25 -2.20 1.03
CA PRO A 140 1.72 -3.43 1.60
C PRO A 140 0.65 -4.07 0.72
N LYS A 141 -0.05 -3.28 -0.08
CA LYS A 141 -1.01 -3.73 -1.08
C LYS A 141 -0.56 -3.33 -2.47
N VAL A 142 -0.48 -4.31 -3.36
CA VAL A 142 -0.11 -4.11 -4.76
C VAL A 142 -1.19 -4.71 -5.65
N ILE A 143 -1.74 -3.91 -6.56
CA ILE A 143 -2.71 -4.30 -7.57
C ILE A 143 -2.02 -4.28 -8.93
N LEU A 144 -1.84 -5.47 -9.51
CA LEU A 144 -1.32 -5.72 -10.85
C LEU A 144 -2.41 -6.30 -11.77
N SER A 145 -3.68 -6.17 -11.41
CA SER A 145 -4.80 -6.71 -12.18
C SER A 145 -4.93 -6.03 -13.55
N ASN A 146 -5.28 -6.77 -14.60
CA ASN A 146 -5.43 -6.24 -15.96
C ASN A 146 -4.18 -5.47 -16.45
N CYS A 147 -3.00 -5.98 -16.14
CA CYS A 147 -1.72 -5.42 -16.54
C CYS A 147 -1.02 -6.36 -17.52
N SER A 148 -0.53 -5.81 -18.64
CA SER A 148 0.31 -6.55 -19.60
C SER A 148 1.73 -6.79 -19.08
N CYS A 149 2.15 -6.06 -18.04
CA CYS A 149 3.46 -6.14 -17.42
C CYS A 149 3.34 -6.34 -15.89
N TYR A 150 3.44 -7.59 -15.44
CA TYR A 150 3.49 -7.91 -14.01
C TYR A 150 4.90 -8.36 -13.54
N GLY A 151 5.89 -8.29 -14.45
CA GLY A 151 7.31 -8.55 -14.18
C GLY A 151 7.59 -9.92 -13.56
N PRO A 152 8.82 -10.17 -13.06
CA PRO A 152 9.12 -11.40 -12.34
C PRO A 152 8.39 -11.41 -10.99
N LEU A 153 7.24 -12.09 -10.91
CA LEU A 153 6.41 -12.20 -9.70
C LEU A 153 7.19 -12.69 -8.46
N ALA A 154 8.21 -13.54 -8.68
CA ALA A 154 9.13 -13.98 -7.62
C ALA A 154 9.85 -12.82 -6.91
N LEU A 155 10.16 -11.74 -7.63
CA LEU A 155 10.74 -10.54 -7.02
C LEU A 155 9.74 -9.82 -6.13
N VAL A 156 8.49 -9.70 -6.60
CA VAL A 156 7.40 -9.02 -5.88
C VAL A 156 7.05 -9.76 -4.59
N LEU A 157 6.96 -11.09 -4.62
CA LEU A 157 6.67 -11.92 -3.45
C LEU A 157 7.72 -11.84 -2.33
N ASN A 158 8.94 -11.39 -2.66
CA ASN A 158 10.02 -11.19 -1.68
C ASN A 158 10.02 -9.79 -1.04
N PHE A 159 9.04 -8.94 -1.36
CA PHE A 159 8.93 -7.62 -0.74
C PHE A 159 8.43 -7.74 0.70
N SER A 160 9.22 -7.22 1.64
CA SER A 160 9.00 -7.40 3.08
C SER A 160 7.70 -6.80 3.61
N CYS A 161 7.15 -5.80 2.92
CA CYS A 161 5.90 -5.13 3.30
C CYS A 161 4.67 -5.76 2.66
N LEU A 162 4.82 -6.56 1.59
CA LEU A 162 3.70 -7.06 0.79
C LEU A 162 2.86 -8.06 1.60
N THR A 163 1.61 -7.69 1.82
CA THR A 163 0.58 -8.51 2.48
C THR A 163 -0.58 -8.82 1.55
N HIS A 164 -0.82 -7.96 0.54
CA HIS A 164 -1.91 -8.10 -0.41
C HIS A 164 -1.42 -7.96 -1.85
N LEU A 165 -1.70 -8.96 -2.68
CA LEU A 165 -1.36 -8.98 -4.10
C LEU A 165 -2.58 -9.35 -4.93
N ASP A 166 -2.97 -8.45 -5.84
CA ASP A 166 -4.03 -8.71 -6.79
C ASP A 166 -3.48 -8.85 -8.21
N LEU A 167 -3.62 -10.04 -8.78
CA LEU A 167 -3.18 -10.41 -10.12
C LEU A 167 -4.37 -10.73 -11.05
N SER A 168 -5.60 -10.37 -10.65
CA SER A 168 -6.81 -10.76 -11.38
C SER A 168 -6.85 -10.22 -12.81
N ASN A 169 -7.61 -10.87 -13.68
CA ASN A 169 -7.77 -10.47 -15.09
C ASN A 169 -6.45 -10.40 -15.86
N ASN A 170 -5.46 -11.20 -15.45
CA ASN A 170 -4.21 -11.40 -16.20
C ASN A 170 -4.21 -12.82 -16.75
N PHE A 171 -3.72 -13.00 -17.97
CA PHE A 171 -3.49 -14.33 -18.55
C PHE A 171 -2.27 -14.98 -17.90
N LEU A 172 -2.46 -15.55 -16.71
CA LEU A 172 -1.45 -16.30 -15.98
C LEU A 172 -1.71 -17.77 -16.29
N GLY A 173 -0.94 -18.38 -17.18
CA GLY A 173 -1.08 -19.79 -17.49
C GLY A 173 -0.82 -20.68 -16.26
N ASP A 174 -1.30 -21.93 -16.29
CA ASP A 174 -1.15 -22.88 -15.18
C ASP A 174 0.29 -22.99 -14.67
N SER A 175 1.27 -23.02 -15.59
CA SER A 175 2.70 -23.14 -15.25
C SER A 175 3.22 -21.94 -14.45
N GLU A 176 2.75 -20.73 -14.77
CA GLU A 176 3.16 -19.50 -14.07
C GLU A 176 2.57 -19.47 -12.65
N VAL A 177 1.34 -19.94 -12.49
CA VAL A 177 0.72 -20.10 -11.16
C VAL A 177 1.38 -21.21 -10.36
N GLU A 178 1.79 -22.32 -10.98
CA GLU A 178 2.57 -23.36 -10.30
C GLU A 178 3.91 -22.81 -9.78
N GLN A 179 4.61 -22.00 -10.57
CA GLN A 179 5.82 -21.32 -10.14
C GLN A 179 5.54 -20.34 -9.00
N LEU A 180 4.51 -19.49 -9.13
CA LEU A 180 4.06 -18.59 -8.06
C LEU A 180 3.79 -19.36 -6.76
N CYS A 181 3.10 -20.49 -6.86
CA CYS A 181 2.80 -21.35 -5.73
C CYS A 181 4.06 -21.92 -5.08
N SER A 182 5.13 -22.19 -5.84
CA SER A 182 6.40 -22.64 -5.25
C SER A 182 7.07 -21.54 -4.41
N GLU A 183 7.03 -20.30 -4.88
CA GLU A 183 7.59 -19.13 -4.18
C GLU A 183 6.79 -18.76 -2.93
N LEU A 184 5.45 -18.87 -2.98
CA LEU A 184 4.56 -18.61 -1.83
C LEU A 184 4.78 -19.55 -0.64
N LYS A 185 5.39 -20.71 -0.87
CA LYS A 185 5.75 -21.66 0.20
C LYS A 185 7.09 -21.33 0.87
N SER A 186 7.82 -20.35 0.34
CA SER A 186 9.04 -19.88 1.00
C SER A 186 8.71 -19.35 2.39
N ALA A 187 9.50 -19.72 3.39
CA ALA A 187 9.32 -19.25 4.76
C ALA A 187 9.47 -17.72 4.93
N SER A 188 10.03 -17.03 3.92
CA SER A 188 10.13 -15.57 3.89
C SER A 188 8.87 -14.88 3.37
N CYS A 189 7.96 -15.58 2.71
CA CYS A 189 6.76 -14.98 2.13
C CYS A 189 5.75 -14.68 3.23
N ARG A 190 5.30 -13.43 3.29
CA ARG A 190 4.34 -12.92 4.28
C ARG A 190 3.00 -12.53 3.66
N LEU A 191 2.75 -12.98 2.43
CA LEU A 191 1.53 -12.64 1.71
C LEU A 191 0.33 -13.28 2.44
N GLU A 192 -0.67 -12.46 2.73
CA GLU A 192 -1.89 -12.84 3.44
C GLU A 192 -3.08 -12.94 2.48
N VAL A 193 -3.11 -12.07 1.46
CA VAL A 193 -4.20 -12.00 0.48
C VAL A 193 -3.64 -12.11 -0.93
N LEU A 194 -4.16 -13.08 -1.69
CA LEU A 194 -3.86 -13.28 -3.09
C LEU A 194 -5.15 -13.36 -3.91
N SER A 195 -5.22 -12.61 -5.01
CA SER A 195 -6.30 -12.70 -5.99
C SER A 195 -5.75 -13.13 -7.36
N LEU A 196 -6.33 -14.20 -7.89
CA LEU A 196 -6.08 -14.83 -9.19
C LEU A 196 -7.41 -15.00 -9.96
N SER A 197 -8.39 -14.13 -9.70
CA SER A 197 -9.69 -14.19 -10.38
C SER A 197 -9.54 -13.92 -11.87
N CYS A 198 -10.31 -14.62 -12.71
CA CYS A 198 -10.30 -14.43 -14.17
C CYS A 198 -8.90 -14.55 -14.80
N CYS A 199 -8.14 -15.58 -14.42
CA CYS A 199 -6.76 -15.77 -14.90
C CYS A 199 -6.60 -16.86 -15.97
N GLU A 200 -7.71 -17.42 -16.47
CA GLU A 200 -7.75 -18.56 -17.41
C GLU A 200 -7.06 -19.82 -16.86
N LEU A 201 -7.17 -20.05 -15.55
CA LEU A 201 -6.60 -21.22 -14.90
C LEU A 201 -7.46 -22.46 -15.10
N SER A 202 -6.78 -23.61 -15.17
CA SER A 202 -7.42 -24.93 -15.30
C SER A 202 -7.21 -25.81 -14.08
N ALA A 203 -7.85 -26.99 -14.06
CA ALA A 203 -7.69 -28.01 -13.02
C ALA A 203 -6.22 -28.41 -12.76
N ARG A 204 -5.30 -28.16 -13.71
CA ARG A 204 -3.89 -28.56 -13.64
C ARG A 204 -3.12 -27.88 -12.50
N CYS A 205 -3.35 -26.59 -12.27
CA CYS A 205 -2.66 -25.84 -11.21
C CYS A 205 -3.32 -25.99 -9.83
N CYS A 206 -4.51 -26.61 -9.73
CA CYS A 206 -5.25 -26.74 -8.47
C CYS A 206 -4.48 -27.50 -7.39
N GLY A 207 -3.65 -28.49 -7.76
CA GLY A 207 -2.80 -29.20 -6.80
C GLY A 207 -1.74 -28.29 -6.18
N ALA A 208 -1.17 -27.38 -6.97
CA ALA A 208 -0.23 -26.38 -6.49
C ALA A 208 -0.93 -25.35 -5.59
N LEU A 209 -2.09 -24.82 -6.00
CA LEU A 209 -2.91 -23.91 -5.19
C LEU A 209 -3.31 -24.55 -3.85
N ALA A 210 -3.83 -25.79 -3.88
CA ALA A 210 -4.23 -26.53 -2.68
C ALA A 210 -3.06 -26.71 -1.70
N SER A 211 -1.85 -26.96 -2.22
CA SER A 211 -0.68 -27.12 -1.36
C SER A 211 -0.25 -25.81 -0.68
N VAL A 212 -0.42 -24.66 -1.33
CA VAL A 212 -0.12 -23.34 -0.73
C VAL A 212 -1.01 -23.07 0.48
N LEU A 213 -2.29 -23.46 0.44
CA LEU A 213 -3.22 -23.27 1.57
C LEU A 213 -2.73 -23.91 2.89
N SER A 214 -1.88 -24.94 2.80
CA SER A 214 -1.36 -25.65 3.97
C SER A 214 0.01 -25.15 4.46
N SER A 215 0.72 -24.35 3.67
CA SER A 215 2.14 -24.09 3.88
C SER A 215 2.57 -22.63 3.65
N SER A 216 1.62 -21.73 3.42
CA SER A 216 1.87 -20.28 3.30
C SER A 216 1.22 -19.51 4.44
N CYS A 217 1.44 -18.19 4.46
CA CYS A 217 0.77 -17.25 5.36
C CYS A 217 -0.59 -16.76 4.83
N LEU A 218 -1.10 -17.30 3.71
CA LEU A 218 -2.36 -16.83 3.14
C LEU A 218 -3.51 -17.04 4.12
N THR A 219 -4.33 -16.02 4.25
CA THR A 219 -5.62 -16.04 4.97
C THR A 219 -6.78 -15.87 4.00
N HIS A 220 -6.52 -15.31 2.80
CA HIS A 220 -7.50 -15.14 1.73
C HIS A 220 -6.89 -15.51 0.38
N LEU A 221 -7.63 -16.30 -0.41
CA LEU A 221 -7.28 -16.68 -1.77
C LEU A 221 -8.54 -16.57 -2.62
N ASP A 222 -8.55 -15.64 -3.58
CA ASP A 222 -9.59 -15.54 -4.60
C ASP A 222 -9.10 -16.20 -5.89
N VAL A 223 -9.80 -17.24 -6.33
CA VAL A 223 -9.56 -17.97 -7.59
C VAL A 223 -10.83 -18.05 -8.43
N SER A 224 -11.79 -17.16 -8.17
CA SER A 224 -13.08 -17.14 -8.87
C SER A 224 -12.93 -16.90 -10.37
N ASN A 225 -13.96 -17.25 -11.14
CA ASN A 225 -13.99 -17.06 -12.60
C ASN A 225 -12.82 -17.75 -13.35
N ASN A 226 -12.36 -18.89 -12.84
CA ASN A 226 -11.47 -19.82 -13.53
C ASN A 226 -12.22 -21.14 -13.77
N ASP A 227 -11.77 -21.93 -14.76
CA ASP A 227 -12.42 -23.18 -15.13
C ASP A 227 -11.67 -24.38 -14.57
N PHE A 228 -11.92 -24.69 -13.31
CA PHE A 228 -11.24 -25.77 -12.60
C PHE A 228 -11.88 -27.15 -12.78
N GLU A 229 -13.06 -27.23 -13.42
CA GLU A 229 -13.88 -28.44 -13.46
C GLU A 229 -14.15 -29.03 -12.05
N ASP A 230 -14.90 -30.14 -11.99
CA ASP A 230 -15.14 -30.84 -10.71
C ASP A 230 -13.82 -31.34 -10.09
N SER A 231 -12.88 -31.79 -10.93
CA SER A 231 -11.62 -32.39 -10.49
C SER A 231 -10.68 -31.40 -9.80
N GLY A 232 -10.59 -30.15 -10.28
CA GLY A 232 -9.81 -29.10 -9.65
C GLY A 232 -10.44 -28.63 -8.35
N VAL A 233 -11.77 -28.51 -8.30
CA VAL A 233 -12.50 -28.16 -7.08
C VAL A 233 -12.28 -29.21 -5.98
N GLU A 234 -12.31 -30.50 -6.30
CA GLU A 234 -11.98 -31.56 -5.33
C GLU A 234 -10.58 -31.41 -4.74
N GLN A 235 -9.58 -31.04 -5.55
CA GLN A 235 -8.22 -30.78 -5.09
C GLN A 235 -8.15 -29.57 -4.16
N LEU A 236 -8.80 -28.44 -4.53
CA LEU A 236 -8.86 -27.25 -3.68
C LEU A 236 -9.56 -27.56 -2.35
N CYS A 237 -10.68 -28.29 -2.37
CA CYS A 237 -11.38 -28.76 -1.17
C CYS A 237 -10.49 -29.63 -0.27
N SER A 238 -9.56 -30.41 -0.84
CA SER A 238 -8.60 -31.18 -0.06
C SER A 238 -7.58 -30.29 0.65
N GLY A 239 -7.09 -29.24 0.00
CA GLY A 239 -6.17 -28.25 0.59
C GLY A 239 -6.82 -27.44 1.71
N LEU A 240 -8.08 -27.03 1.51
CA LEU A 240 -8.90 -26.29 2.49
C LEU A 240 -9.00 -26.98 3.85
N LYS A 241 -8.98 -28.32 3.89
CA LYS A 241 -9.03 -29.09 5.15
C LYS A 241 -7.82 -28.82 6.06
N ASN A 242 -6.71 -28.39 5.49
CA ASN A 242 -5.46 -28.09 6.19
C ASN A 242 -5.18 -26.59 6.26
N TRP A 243 -6.08 -25.73 5.76
CA TRP A 243 -5.89 -24.29 5.83
C TRP A 243 -6.13 -23.82 7.27
N PRO A 244 -5.14 -23.23 7.95
CA PRO A 244 -5.33 -22.69 9.30
C PRO A 244 -6.59 -21.82 9.38
N HIS A 245 -7.53 -22.24 10.25
CA HIS A 245 -8.74 -21.49 10.53
C HIS A 245 -8.37 -20.12 11.12
N VAL A 246 -8.69 -19.05 10.40
CA VAL A 246 -8.84 -17.73 11.02
C VAL A 246 -10.22 -17.73 11.68
N PRO A 247 -10.33 -17.68 13.02
CA PRO A 247 -11.64 -17.55 13.64
C PRO A 247 -12.24 -16.20 13.19
N HIS A 248 -13.45 -16.29 12.63
CA HIS A 248 -14.27 -15.14 12.24
C HIS A 248 -14.51 -14.17 13.40
#